data_AF-A0A317H8I4-F1
#
_entry.id   AF-A0A317H8I4-F1
#
_cell.length_a   1.000
_cell.length_b   1.000
_cell.length_c   1.000
_cell.angle_alpha   90.00
_cell.angle_beta   90.00
_cell.angle_gamma   90.00
#
_symmetry.space_group_name_H-M   'P 1'
#
loop_
_entity.id
_entity.type
_entity.pdbx_description
1 polymer ?
#
loop_
_entity_poly.entity_id
_entity_poly.type
_entity_poly.pdbx_seq_one_letter_code
_entity_poly.pdbx_strand_id
1 'polypeptide(L)'
;MTASAWAQDAVPSLKTQALARAIARAEGFYVKGSVPNRFHNPGDIRAHSAHAYPGQVGLSKHGYVIFRSDADGWMSLLAQLEGMIERHSKNYNVNMTLLDFSHKYATSPTWVKNVSKILAVKKNTKMWEILGEAPVLEESWV
;
A
#
# COMPACT_ATOMS: atom_id res chain seq x y z
N MET A 1 -7.22 3.97 -36.31
CA MET A 1 -7.76 4.48 -35.03
C MET A 1 -8.03 3.29 -34.14
N THR A 2 -6.99 2.76 -33.49
CA THR A 2 -7.14 1.64 -32.56
C THR A 2 -7.57 2.20 -31.21
N ALA A 3 -8.76 1.80 -30.77
CA ALA A 3 -9.28 2.13 -29.46
C ALA A 3 -8.28 1.68 -28.40
N SER A 4 -7.71 2.64 -27.67
CA SER A 4 -6.90 2.37 -26.49
C SER A 4 -7.84 1.75 -25.46
N ALA A 5 -7.63 0.47 -25.16
CA ALA A 5 -8.38 -0.30 -24.18
C ALA A 5 -8.28 0.40 -22.82
N TRP A 6 -9.43 0.70 -22.23
CA TRP A 6 -9.52 1.31 -20.93
C TRP A 6 -9.03 0.30 -19.89
N ALA A 7 -7.90 0.58 -19.25
CA ALA A 7 -7.46 -0.10 -18.04
C ALA A 7 -8.30 0.36 -16.83
N GLN A 8 -9.63 0.22 -16.90
CA GLN A 8 -10.56 0.77 -15.89
C GLN A 8 -11.30 -0.25 -15.03
N ASP A 9 -11.06 -1.56 -15.19
CA ASP A 9 -11.75 -2.59 -14.38
C ASP A 9 -10.81 -3.66 -13.78
N ALA A 10 -9.52 -3.37 -13.60
CA ALA A 10 -8.62 -4.31 -12.93
C ALA A 10 -8.97 -4.41 -11.43
N VAL A 11 -9.80 -5.39 -11.08
CA VAL A 11 -10.00 -5.78 -9.68
C VAL A 11 -8.63 -6.17 -9.10
N PRO A 12 -8.19 -5.58 -7.98
CA PRO A 12 -6.88 -5.89 -7.41
C PRO A 12 -6.71 -7.39 -7.19
N SER A 13 -5.54 -7.92 -7.53
CA SER A 13 -5.25 -9.35 -7.38
C SER A 13 -5.47 -9.81 -5.93
N LEU A 14 -5.79 -11.10 -5.73
CA LEU A 14 -5.97 -11.67 -4.38
C LEU A 14 -4.74 -11.43 -3.49
N LYS A 15 -3.54 -11.39 -4.09
CA LYS A 15 -2.28 -11.12 -3.43
C LYS A 15 -2.12 -9.65 -3.04
N THR A 16 -2.46 -8.71 -3.93
CA THR A 16 -2.51 -7.27 -3.61
C THR A 16 -3.49 -7.01 -2.45
N GLN A 17 -4.67 -7.62 -2.49
CA GLN A 17 -5.64 -7.52 -1.40
C GLN A 17 -5.13 -8.16 -0.10
N ALA A 18 -4.41 -9.28 -0.17
CA ALA A 18 -3.82 -9.92 1.00
C ALA A 18 -2.76 -9.04 1.67
N LEU A 19 -1.89 -8.41 0.87
CA LEU A 19 -0.93 -7.42 1.36
C LEU A 19 -1.64 -6.23 1.99
N ALA A 20 -2.64 -5.64 1.30
CA ALA A 20 -3.40 -4.51 1.83
C ALA A 20 -4.05 -4.83 3.18
N ARG A 21 -4.65 -6.02 3.33
CA ARG A 21 -5.21 -6.49 4.60
C ARG A 21 -4.15 -6.70 5.69
N ALA A 22 -2.98 -7.20 5.33
CA ALA A 22 -1.88 -7.37 6.26
C ALA A 22 -1.35 -6.02 6.78
N ILE A 23 -1.22 -5.03 5.89
CA ILE A 23 -0.87 -3.64 6.23
C ILE A 23 -1.93 -3.08 7.19
N ALA A 24 -3.22 -3.11 6.83
CA ALA A 24 -4.29 -2.58 7.66
C ALA A 24 -4.35 -3.19 9.06
N ARG A 25 -4.10 -4.49 9.16
CA ARG A 25 -4.03 -5.16 10.45
C ARG A 25 -2.79 -4.77 11.26
N ALA A 26 -1.64 -4.57 10.60
CA ALA A 26 -0.41 -4.12 11.24
C ALA A 26 -0.51 -2.67 11.76
N GLU A 27 -1.20 -1.79 11.02
CA GLU A 27 -1.48 -0.42 11.44
C GLU A 27 -2.52 -0.34 12.57
N GLY A 28 -3.32 -1.38 12.74
CA GLY A 28 -4.37 -1.43 13.75
C GLY A 28 -5.71 -0.85 13.29
N PHE A 29 -5.98 -0.85 11.98
CA PHE A 29 -7.27 -0.44 11.41
C PHE A 29 -8.47 -1.17 12.01
N TYR A 30 -8.29 -2.45 12.36
CA TYR A 30 -9.32 -3.28 13.00
C TYR A 30 -9.37 -3.14 14.54
N VAL A 31 -8.54 -2.28 15.13
CA VAL A 31 -8.54 -2.00 16.57
C VAL A 31 -9.46 -0.80 16.81
N LYS A 32 -10.60 -1.04 17.47
CA LYS A 32 -11.59 0.01 17.77
C LYS A 32 -10.92 1.19 18.50
N GLY A 33 -11.10 2.39 17.96
CA GLY A 33 -10.58 3.63 18.53
C GLY A 33 -9.12 3.96 18.19
N SER A 34 -8.42 3.11 17.44
CA SER A 34 -7.11 3.44 16.89
C SER A 34 -7.18 4.63 15.92
N VAL A 35 -6.03 5.24 15.61
CA VAL A 35 -5.95 6.33 14.63
C VAL A 35 -6.43 5.86 13.24
N PRO A 36 -5.88 4.77 12.66
CA PRO A 36 -6.39 4.19 11.41
C PRO A 36 -7.89 3.89 11.41
N ASN A 37 -8.42 3.35 12.52
CA ASN A 37 -9.83 3.02 12.64
C ASN A 37 -10.74 4.27 12.63
N ARG A 38 -10.39 5.30 13.40
CA ARG A 38 -11.18 6.54 13.48
C ARG A 38 -11.11 7.39 12.21
N PHE A 39 -10.03 7.26 11.45
CA PHE A 39 -9.79 8.07 10.25
C PHE A 39 -10.14 7.36 8.95
N HIS A 40 -10.75 6.17 9.05
CA HIS A 40 -11.09 5.36 7.87
C HIS A 40 -9.87 5.10 6.97
N ASN A 41 -8.69 4.93 7.58
CA ASN A 41 -7.40 4.96 6.90
C ASN A 41 -6.64 3.65 7.11
N PRO A 42 -6.92 2.60 6.31
CA PRO A 42 -6.33 1.28 6.48
C PRO A 42 -4.82 1.23 6.18
N GLY A 43 -4.24 2.26 5.55
CA GLY A 43 -2.81 2.31 5.28
C GLY A 43 -2.03 3.27 6.19
N ASP A 44 -2.65 3.80 7.25
CA ASP A 44 -2.10 4.92 8.04
C ASP A 44 -1.49 6.03 7.16
N ILE A 45 -2.14 6.27 6.01
CA ILE A 45 -1.65 7.10 4.90
C ILE A 45 -1.45 8.53 5.39
N ARG A 46 -0.32 9.12 4.99
CA ARG A 46 0.03 10.51 5.28
C ARG A 46 -0.02 11.37 4.02
N ALA A 47 -0.40 12.63 4.19
CA ALA A 47 -0.35 13.63 3.13
C ALA A 47 0.08 15.00 3.65
N HIS A 48 0.57 15.85 2.74
CA HIS A 48 0.91 17.24 3.02
C HIS A 48 -0.16 18.24 2.55
N SER A 49 -1.22 17.76 1.89
CA SER A 49 -2.32 18.58 1.37
C SER A 49 -3.67 17.96 1.74
N ALA A 50 -4.67 18.82 1.94
CA ALA A 50 -6.04 18.44 2.26
C ALA A 50 -6.79 17.78 1.09
N HIS A 51 -6.22 17.77 -0.12
CA HIS A 51 -6.86 17.26 -1.34
C HIS A 51 -5.94 16.27 -2.09
N ALA A 52 -5.14 15.49 -1.37
CA ALA A 52 -4.17 14.57 -1.96
C ALA A 52 -4.79 13.27 -2.46
N TYR A 53 -5.91 12.84 -1.86
CA TYR A 53 -6.57 11.58 -2.17
C TYR A 53 -8.08 11.76 -2.41
N PRO A 54 -8.68 10.99 -3.34
CA PRO A 54 -10.13 10.90 -3.46
C PRO A 54 -10.77 10.51 -2.12
N GLY A 55 -11.88 11.15 -1.77
CA GLY A 55 -12.61 10.87 -0.53
C GLY A 55 -11.92 11.37 0.75
N GLN A 56 -10.77 12.05 0.65
CA GLN A 56 -10.17 12.77 1.77
C GLN A 56 -11.07 13.91 2.23
N VAL A 57 -11.33 13.99 3.54
CA VAL A 57 -12.13 15.06 4.17
C VAL A 57 -11.30 15.94 5.11
N GLY A 58 -10.08 15.53 5.42
CA GLY A 58 -9.18 16.34 6.25
C GLY A 58 -7.82 15.71 6.48
N LEU A 59 -7.03 16.40 7.30
CA LEU A 59 -5.77 15.92 7.85
C LEU A 59 -5.77 16.07 9.35
N SER A 60 -5.24 15.07 10.05
CA SER A 60 -4.92 15.23 11.46
C SER A 60 -3.73 16.18 11.65
N LYS A 61 -3.52 16.64 12.89
CA LYS A 61 -2.35 17.44 13.28
C LYS A 61 -0.99 16.79 12.98
N HIS A 62 -0.96 15.48 12.74
CA HIS A 62 0.24 14.71 12.43
C HIS A 62 0.36 14.32 10.95
N GLY A 63 -0.50 14.85 10.09
CA GLY A 63 -0.48 14.60 8.64
C GLY A 63 -1.19 13.31 8.20
N TYR A 64 -1.83 12.58 9.11
CA TYR A 64 -2.68 11.43 8.73
C TYR A 64 -3.91 11.88 7.98
N VAL A 65 -4.17 11.22 6.85
CA VAL A 65 -5.36 11.44 6.03
C VAL A 65 -6.58 10.93 6.78
N ILE A 66 -7.64 11.76 6.78
CA ILE A 66 -8.97 11.39 7.27
C ILE A 66 -9.84 11.20 6.03
N PHE A 67 -10.33 9.99 5.82
CA PHE A 67 -11.21 9.65 4.71
C PHE A 67 -12.69 9.76 5.13
N ARG A 68 -13.56 10.00 4.14
CA ARG A 68 -15.02 10.04 4.34
C ARG A 68 -15.58 8.68 4.73
N SER A 69 -14.99 7.60 4.19
CA SER A 69 -15.45 6.23 4.41
C SER A 69 -14.28 5.25 4.36
N ASP A 70 -14.49 4.06 4.93
CA ASP A 70 -13.51 2.97 4.85
C ASP A 70 -13.20 2.63 3.38
N ALA A 71 -14.20 2.68 2.50
CA ALA A 71 -14.04 2.39 1.08
C ALA A 71 -13.03 3.34 0.41
N ASP A 72 -13.09 4.63 0.72
CA ASP A 72 -12.14 5.63 0.21
C ASP A 72 -10.71 5.36 0.69
N GLY A 73 -10.56 4.98 1.97
CA GLY A 73 -9.27 4.60 2.53
C GLY A 73 -8.69 3.34 1.92
N TRP A 74 -9.52 2.30 1.70
CA TRP A 74 -9.12 1.07 1.03
C TRP A 74 -8.72 1.32 -0.42
N MET A 75 -9.51 2.10 -1.16
CA MET A 75 -9.20 2.48 -2.53
C MET A 75 -7.85 3.21 -2.60
N SER A 76 -7.59 4.13 -1.66
CA SER A 76 -6.33 4.87 -1.61
C SER A 76 -5.12 3.96 -1.30
N LEU A 77 -5.27 3.00 -0.39
CA LEU A 77 -4.22 2.02 -0.09
C LEU A 77 -3.94 1.12 -1.31
N LEU A 78 -5.00 0.62 -1.96
CA LEU A 78 -4.87 -0.22 -3.15
C LEU A 78 -4.22 0.54 -4.31
N ALA A 79 -4.58 1.81 -4.53
CA ALA A 79 -3.96 2.65 -5.55
C ALA A 79 -2.45 2.87 -5.30
N GLN A 80 -2.00 2.96 -4.05
CA GLN A 80 -0.56 3.04 -3.75
C GLN A 80 0.18 1.74 -4.08
N LEU A 81 -0.43 0.58 -3.80
CA LEU A 81 0.13 -0.72 -4.14
C LEU A 81 0.16 -0.91 -5.66
N GLU A 82 -0.90 -0.50 -6.35
CA GLU A 82 -0.97 -0.54 -7.82
C GLU A 82 0.12 0.36 -8.44
N GLY A 83 0.30 1.57 -7.90
CA GLY A 83 1.40 2.45 -8.33
C GLY A 83 2.80 1.86 -8.13
N MET A 84 2.98 0.91 -7.20
CA MET A 84 4.22 0.14 -7.07
C MET A 84 4.34 -0.92 -8.17
N ILE A 85 3.25 -1.61 -8.49
CA ILE A 85 3.18 -2.65 -9.54
C ILE A 85 3.41 -2.03 -10.92
N GLU A 86 2.67 -0.97 -11.24
CA GLU A 86 2.74 -0.22 -12.50
C GLU A 86 4.01 0.64 -12.64
N ARG A 87 4.88 0.66 -11.60
CA ARG A 87 6.13 1.45 -11.57
C ARG A 87 5.93 2.96 -11.66
N HIS A 88 4.74 3.45 -11.31
CA HIS A 88 4.45 4.88 -11.17
C HIS A 88 5.02 5.47 -9.86
N SER A 89 5.38 4.63 -8.89
CA SER A 89 6.01 5.07 -7.65
C SER A 89 7.52 5.33 -7.80
N LYS A 90 7.96 6.52 -7.42
CA LYS A 90 9.40 6.84 -7.30
C LYS A 90 10.08 6.15 -6.12
N ASN A 91 9.30 5.75 -5.11
CA ASN A 91 9.82 5.24 -3.84
C ASN A 91 9.76 3.72 -3.75
N TYR A 92 8.86 3.09 -4.49
CA TYR A 92 8.55 1.68 -4.36
C TYR A 92 8.69 0.97 -5.71
N ASN A 93 9.25 -0.23 -5.69
CA ASN A 93 9.25 -1.13 -6.84
C ASN A 93 9.12 -2.59 -6.37
N VAL A 94 8.70 -3.47 -7.27
CA VAL A 94 8.44 -4.88 -6.92
C VAL A 94 9.72 -5.71 -6.67
N ASN A 95 10.91 -5.20 -7.01
CA ASN A 95 12.19 -5.85 -6.70
C ASN A 95 12.68 -5.61 -5.27
N MET A 96 12.05 -4.70 -4.53
CA MET A 96 12.34 -4.49 -3.11
C MET A 96 11.97 -5.74 -2.30
N THR A 97 12.67 -5.98 -1.19
CA THR A 97 12.17 -6.95 -0.19
C THR A 97 11.06 -6.33 0.66
N LEU A 98 10.28 -7.15 1.36
CA LEU A 98 9.34 -6.66 2.37
C LEU A 98 10.03 -5.80 3.44
N LEU A 99 11.28 -6.13 3.79
CA LEU A 99 12.09 -5.34 4.71
C LEU A 99 12.44 -3.98 4.13
N ASP A 100 12.91 -3.91 2.89
CA ASP A 100 13.23 -2.63 2.23
C ASP A 100 11.98 -1.76 2.08
N PHE A 101 10.85 -2.38 1.71
CA PHE A 101 9.55 -1.72 1.66
C PHE A 101 9.20 -1.14 3.02
N SER A 102 9.34 -1.95 4.09
CA SER A 102 9.01 -1.51 5.45
C SER A 102 9.82 -0.31 5.90
N HIS A 103 11.12 -0.23 5.59
CA HIS A 103 11.96 0.90 5.97
C HIS A 103 11.51 2.23 5.34
N LYS A 104 10.89 2.17 4.16
CA LYS A 104 10.35 3.35 3.47
C LYS A 104 8.93 3.67 3.93
N TYR A 105 8.13 2.63 4.17
CA TYR A 105 6.71 2.77 4.50
C TYR A 105 6.49 3.17 5.98
N ALA A 106 7.23 2.55 6.90
CA ALA A 106 7.06 2.71 8.33
C ALA A 106 8.41 2.90 9.04
N THR A 107 8.39 3.65 10.14
CA THR A 107 9.60 3.86 10.97
C THR A 107 9.83 2.77 12.00
N SER A 108 8.86 1.87 12.22
CA SER A 108 8.90 0.86 13.28
C SER A 108 9.39 -0.52 12.79
N PRO A 109 10.43 -1.11 13.42
CA PRO A 109 10.88 -2.46 13.07
C PRO A 109 9.86 -3.55 13.46
N THR A 110 8.88 -3.23 14.30
CA THR A 110 7.78 -4.16 14.63
C THR A 110 6.81 -4.33 13.47
N TRP A 111 6.68 -3.31 12.61
CA TRP A 111 5.76 -3.32 11.49
C TRP A 111 6.04 -4.51 10.54
N VAL A 112 7.29 -4.65 10.09
CA VAL A 112 7.68 -5.72 9.17
C VAL A 112 7.46 -7.11 9.77
N LYS A 113 7.67 -7.25 11.09
CA LYS A 113 7.42 -8.51 11.81
C LYS A 113 5.94 -8.87 11.80
N ASN A 114 5.05 -7.90 11.97
CA ASN A 114 3.62 -8.13 11.96
C ASN A 114 3.13 -8.49 10.56
N VAL A 115 3.52 -7.72 9.55
CA VAL A 115 3.12 -7.96 8.16
C VAL A 115 3.66 -9.31 7.66
N SER A 116 4.94 -9.62 7.92
CA SER A 116 5.52 -10.90 7.51
C SER A 116 4.83 -12.09 8.18
N LYS A 117 4.45 -11.95 9.46
CA LYS A 117 3.70 -12.99 10.19
C LYS A 117 2.30 -13.19 9.64
N ILE A 118 1.58 -12.11 9.32
CA ILE A 118 0.22 -12.18 8.76
C ILE A 118 0.24 -12.83 7.37
N LEU A 119 1.23 -12.50 6.54
CA LEU A 119 1.38 -13.06 5.20
C LEU A 119 2.04 -14.45 5.17
N ALA A 120 2.55 -14.93 6.31
CA ALA A 120 3.34 -16.16 6.41
C ALA A 120 4.58 -16.18 5.47
N VAL A 121 5.24 -15.04 5.29
CA VAL A 121 6.45 -14.89 4.47
C VAL A 121 7.66 -14.46 5.30
N LYS A 122 8.85 -14.57 4.73
CA LYS A 122 10.07 -14.05 5.34
C LYS A 122 10.18 -12.54 5.08
N LYS A 123 10.90 -11.81 5.94
CA LYS A 123 11.12 -10.36 5.75
C LYS A 123 11.91 -10.03 4.49
N ASN A 124 12.75 -10.96 4.02
CA ASN A 124 13.53 -10.81 2.79
C ASN A 124 12.81 -11.33 1.54
N THR A 125 11.56 -11.80 1.65
CA THR A 125 10.72 -12.14 0.49
C THR A 125 10.52 -10.89 -0.37
N LYS A 126 10.61 -11.06 -1.70
CA LYS A 126 10.50 -9.95 -2.65
C LYS A 126 9.06 -9.52 -2.83
N MET A 127 8.85 -8.23 -3.13
CA MET A 127 7.50 -7.69 -3.32
C MET A 127 6.81 -8.33 -4.53
N TRP A 128 7.53 -8.67 -5.61
CA TRP A 128 6.97 -9.41 -6.74
C TRP A 128 6.44 -10.80 -6.34
N GLU A 129 7.10 -11.51 -5.40
CA GLU A 129 6.59 -12.80 -4.88
C GLU A 129 5.29 -12.61 -4.08
N ILE A 130 5.28 -11.58 -3.23
CA ILE A 130 4.14 -11.22 -2.37
C ILE A 130 2.94 -10.77 -3.21
N LEU A 131 3.18 -9.96 -4.24
CA LEU A 131 2.16 -9.39 -5.12
C LEU A 131 1.73 -10.35 -6.24
N GLY A 132 2.57 -11.35 -6.56
CA GLY A 132 2.30 -12.29 -7.65
C GLY A 132 2.65 -11.74 -9.03
N GLU A 133 3.54 -10.76 -9.07
CA GLU A 133 3.96 -10.08 -10.28
C GLU A 133 5.27 -10.65 -10.81
N ALA A 134 5.56 -10.39 -12.08
CA ALA A 134 6.89 -10.64 -12.63
C ALA A 134 7.91 -9.68 -11.98
N PRO A 135 9.16 -10.13 -11.72
CA PRO A 135 10.21 -9.22 -11.30
C PRO A 135 10.45 -8.15 -12.38
N VAL A 136 10.91 -6.97 -11.96
CA VAL A 136 11.44 -5.99 -12.91
C VAL A 136 12.81 -6.49 -13.34
N LEU A 137 12.98 -6.80 -14.62
CA LEU A 137 14.30 -7.00 -15.18
C LEU A 137 15.01 -5.64 -15.14
N GLU A 138 16.08 -5.55 -14.35
CA GLU A 138 17.01 -4.43 -14.49
C GLU A 138 17.72 -4.65 -15.82
N GLU A 139 17.67 -3.65 -16.71
CA GLU A 139 18.48 -3.67 -17.94
C GLU A 139 19.95 -3.62 -17.53
N SER A 140 20.53 -4.78 -17.24
CA SER A 140 21.96 -4.95 -17.12
C SER A 140 22.52 -5.09 -18.52
N TRP A 141 22.55 -3.99 -19.28
CA TRP A 141 23.30 -3.90 -20.52
C TRP A 141 24.45 -2.90 -20.34
N VAL A 142 25.66 -3.49 -20.32
CA VAL A 142 26.97 -2.95 -20.69
C VAL A 142 27.63 -1.95 -19.73
#